data_AF-S0FKN6-F1
#
_entry.id   AF-S0FKN6-F1
#
_cell.length_a   1.000
_cell.length_b   1.000
_cell.length_c   1.000
_cell.angle_alpha   90.00
_cell.angle_beta   90.00
_cell.angle_gamma   90.00
#
_symmetry.space_group_name_H-M   'P 1'
#
loop_
_entity.id
_entity.type
_entity.pdbx_description
1 polymer ?
#
loop_
_entity_poly.entity_id
_entity_poly.type
_entity_poly.pdbx_seq_one_letter_code
_entity_poly.pdbx_strand_id
1 'polypeptide(L)' 'MNRTEFNETLEQLYQDIENENGNFVKTFGNDPKMLEQARVMAGVSLMAVDRYYSNLSLLESKLKKL' A
#
# COMPACT_ATOMS: atom_id res chain seq x y z
N MET A 1 -11.23 -2.80 -10.12
CA MET A 1 -11.07 -2.29 -8.75
C MET A 1 -11.50 -0.84 -8.72
N ASN A 2 -12.54 -0.52 -7.97
CA ASN A 2 -12.99 0.85 -7.76
C ASN A 2 -12.15 1.52 -6.66
N ARG A 3 -12.28 2.85 -6.50
CA ARG A 3 -11.48 3.62 -5.53
C ARG A 3 -11.69 3.19 -4.08
N THR A 4 -12.89 2.72 -3.73
CA THR A 4 -13.21 2.24 -2.39
C THR A 4 -12.49 0.92 -2.10
N GLU A 5 -12.59 -0.05 -3.00
CA GLU A 5 -11.88 -1.34 -2.90
C GLU A 5 -10.35 -1.15 -2.83
N PHE A 6 -9.82 -0.18 -3.57
CA PHE A 6 -8.39 0.18 -3.52
C PHE A 6 -7.98 0.70 -2.15
N ASN A 7 -8.74 1.64 -1.59
CA ASN A 7 -8.46 2.21 -0.28
C ASN A 7 -8.57 1.17 0.85
N GLU A 8 -9.60 0.33 0.82
CA GLU A 8 -9.78 -0.76 1.78
C GLU A 8 -8.61 -1.75 1.73
N THR A 9 -8.15 -2.10 0.51
CA THR A 9 -6.99 -2.97 0.33
C THR A 9 -5.71 -2.34 0.87
N LEU A 10 -5.50 -1.04 0.62
CA LEU A 10 -4.35 -0.31 1.17
C LEU A 10 -4.38 -0.29 2.70
N GLU A 11 -5.53 -0.01 3.29
CA GLU A 11 -5.68 0.06 4.75
C GLU A 11 -5.39 -1.29 5.41
N GLN A 12 -5.87 -2.39 4.84
CA GLN A 12 -5.54 -3.74 5.31
C GLN A 12 -4.05 -4.04 5.24
N LEU A 13 -3.37 -3.60 4.17
CA LEU A 13 -1.92 -3.77 4.02
C LEU A 13 -1.14 -2.94 5.05
N TYR A 14 -1.53 -1.69 5.30
CA TYR A 14 -0.93 -0.88 6.37
C TYR A 14 -1.06 -1.55 7.73
N GLN A 15 -2.26 -2.06 8.05
CA GLN A 15 -2.50 -2.77 9.31
C GLN A 15 -1.63 -4.02 9.46
N ASP A 16 -1.43 -4.81 8.40
CA ASP A 16 -0.58 -6.02 8.47
C ASP A 16 0.91 -5.68 8.63
N ILE A 17 1.38 -4.59 8.01
CA ILE A 17 2.78 -4.12 8.10
C ILE A 17 3.11 -3.60 9.51
N GLU A 18 2.17 -2.88 10.14
CA GLU A 18 2.34 -2.32 11.48
C GLU A 18 2.14 -3.36 12.59
N ASN A 19 1.39 -4.43 12.32
CA ASN A 19 1.13 -5.48 13.30
C ASN A 19 2.38 -6.33 13.59
N GLU A 20 2.89 -6.23 14.82
CA GLU A 20 4.06 -6.99 15.30
C GLU A 20 3.86 -8.51 15.31
N ASN A 21 2.61 -8.99 15.27
CA ASN A 21 2.26 -10.42 15.17
C ASN A 21 1.59 -10.76 13.82
N GLY A 22 1.63 -9.85 12.85
CA GLY A 22 1.00 -9.95 11.54
C GLY A 22 1.66 -10.97 10.61
N ASN A 23 1.05 -11.18 9.45
CA ASN A 23 1.61 -12.06 8.42
C ASN A 23 2.92 -11.50 7.84
N PHE A 24 3.06 -10.18 7.82
CA PHE A 24 4.29 -9.50 7.47
C PHE A 24 5.49 -9.98 8.31
N VAL A 25 5.35 -9.94 9.64
CA VAL A 25 6.41 -10.38 10.56
C VAL A 25 6.69 -11.88 10.43
N LYS A 26 5.66 -12.70 10.23
CA LYS A 26 5.83 -14.14 9.95
C LYS A 26 6.64 -14.41 8.67
N THR A 27 6.51 -13.54 7.67
CA THR A 27 7.16 -13.70 6.36
C THR A 27 8.61 -13.23 6.38
N PHE A 28 8.89 -12.10 7.02
CA PHE A 28 10.22 -11.47 7.05
C PHE A 28 11.06 -11.83 8.28
N GLY A 29 10.48 -12.58 9.23
CA GLY A 29 11.15 -13.00 10.46
C GLY A 29 11.18 -11.91 11.54
N ASN A 30 11.95 -12.16 12.61
CA ASN A 30 11.98 -11.30 13.80
C ASN A 30 13.26 -10.45 13.94
N ASP A 31 14.10 -10.36 12.90
CA ASP A 31 15.23 -9.43 12.95
C ASP A 31 14.70 -7.99 12.88
N PRO A 32 14.86 -7.18 13.95
CA PRO A 32 14.27 -5.84 14.01
C PRO A 32 14.76 -4.93 12.89
N LYS A 33 16.02 -5.05 12.48
CA LYS A 33 16.61 -4.20 11.44
C LYS A 33 16.08 -4.57 10.05
N MET A 34 15.93 -5.87 9.79
CA MET A 34 15.36 -6.36 8.53
C MET A 34 13.87 -6.03 8.43
N LEU A 35 13.14 -6.14 9.55
CA LEU A 35 11.73 -5.73 9.62
C LEU A 35 11.55 -4.24 9.34
N GLU A 36 12.36 -3.38 9.95
CA GLU A 36 12.29 -1.95 9.71
C GLU A 36 12.57 -1.61 8.23
N GLN A 37 13.60 -2.22 7.63
CA GLN A 37 13.88 -2.05 6.20
C GLN A 37 12.73 -2.52 5.31
N ALA A 38 12.14 -3.68 5.62
CA ALA A 38 11.01 -4.22 4.88
C ALA A 38 9.78 -3.32 5.01
N ARG A 39 9.48 -2.80 6.21
CA ARG A 39 8.39 -1.84 6.45
C ARG A 39 8.57 -0.56 5.65
N VAL A 40 9.78 0.00 5.63
CA VAL A 40 10.11 1.21 4.84
C VAL A 40 9.90 0.94 3.34
N MET A 41 10.40 -0.18 2.83
CA MET A 41 10.25 -0.53 1.41
C MET A 41 8.77 -0.75 1.03
N ALA A 42 8.00 -1.39 1.90
CA ALA A 42 6.57 -1.59 1.71
C ALA A 42 5.81 -0.25 1.71
N GLY A 43 6.10 0.64 2.67
CA GLY A 43 5.50 1.97 2.74
C GLY A 43 5.77 2.81 1.49
N VAL A 44 7.02 2.85 1.02
CA VAL A 44 7.38 3.56 -0.23
C VAL A 44 6.63 2.98 -1.44
N SER A 45 6.53 1.66 -1.53
CA SER A 45 5.82 0.98 -2.62
C SER A 45 4.32 1.30 -2.60
N LEU A 46 3.68 1.28 -1.42
CA LEU A 46 2.26 1.62 -1.26
C LEU A 46 1.98 3.07 -1.67
N MET A 47 2.82 4.02 -1.24
CA MET A 47 2.70 5.42 -1.65
C MET A 47 2.84 5.60 -3.17
N ALA A 48 3.74 4.88 -3.82
CA ALA A 48 3.91 4.94 -5.26
C ALA A 48 2.67 4.43 -6.00
N VAL A 49 2.10 3.31 -5.53
CA VAL A 49 0.87 2.73 -6.11
C VAL A 49 -0.33 3.67 -5.92
N ASP A 50 -0.52 4.22 -4.72
CA ASP A 50 -1.59 5.19 -4.44
C ASP A 50 -1.52 6.42 -5.34
N ARG A 51 -0.32 6.99 -5.49
CA ARG A 51 -0.10 8.14 -6.36
C ARG A 51 -0.38 7.81 -7.84
N TYR A 52 0.05 6.64 -8.29
CA TYR A 52 -0.20 6.19 -9.65
C TYR A 52 -1.70 6.01 -9.92
N TYR A 53 -2.41 5.34 -9.02
CA TYR A 53 -3.86 5.11 -9.15
C TYR A 53 -4.65 6.42 -9.10
N SER A 54 -4.25 7.36 -8.23
CA SER A 54 -4.83 8.70 -8.17
C SER A 54 -4.65 9.49 -9.47
N ASN A 55 -3.46 9.41 -10.08
CA ASN A 55 -3.19 10.05 -11.38
C ASN A 55 -4.03 9.43 -12.51
N LEU A 56 -4.14 8.09 -12.53
CA LEU A 56 -4.95 7.38 -13.52
C LEU A 56 -6.43 7.80 -13.42
N SER A 57 -6.97 7.81 -12.20
CA SER A 57 -8.35 8.24 -11.94
C SER A 57 -8.62 9.67 -12.40
N LEU A 58 -7.64 10.57 -12.21
CA LEU A 58 -7.73 11.95 -12.66
C LEU A 58 -7.72 12.05 -14.19
N LEU A 59 -6.91 11.24 -14.87
CA LEU A 59 -6.86 11.17 -16.32
C LEU A 59 -8.19 10.66 -16.90
N GLU A 60 -8.75 9.59 -16.34
CA GLU A 60 -10.06 9.06 -16.74
C GLU A 60 -11.17 10.09 -16.55
N SER A 61 -11.15 10.84 -15.44
CA SER A 61 -12.13 11.90 -15.20
C SER A 61 -12.04 13.03 -16.24
N LYS A 62 -10.83 13.38 -16.68
CA LYS A 62 -10.62 14.36 -17.76
C LYS A 62 -11.12 13.83 -19.11
N LEU A 63 -10.85 12.56 -19.43
CA LEU A 63 -11.32 11.93 -20.67
C LEU A 63 -12.84 11.84 -20.76
N LYS A 64 -13.53 11.54 -19.65
CA LYS A 64 -15.01 11.51 -19.62
C LYS A 64 -15.69 12.87 -19.75
N LYS A 65 -14.94 13.97 -19.60
CA LYS A 65 -15.45 15.35 -19.70
C LYS A 65 -15.24 15.97 -21.09
N LEU A 66 -14.50 15.30 -21.98
CA LEU A 66 -14.33 15.63 -23.39
C LEU A 66 -15.40 14.92 -24.23
#